data_AF-A0A9N9QAF6-F1
#
_entry.id   AF-A0A9N9QAF6-F1
#
_cell.length_a   1.000
_cell.length_b   1.000
_cell.length_c   1.000
_cell.angle_alpha   90.00
_cell.angle_beta   90.00
_cell.angle_gamma   90.00
#
_symmetry.space_group_name_H-M   'P 1'
#
loop_
_entity.id
_entity.type
_entity.pdbx_description
1 polymer ?
#
loop_
_entity_poly.entity_id
_entity_poly.type
_entity_poly.pdbx_seq_one_letter_code
_entity_poly.pdbx_strand_id
1 'polypeptide(L)'
;MADRFPSLEEFDSGAQSTAQDTPGFESSGGDDFLSREKALLGDDANQFSNAAFVEDGDDDLLGGGGGGGNEEIEFESSFPAIDTQNEGVAAGGTITGTSAPFQSSYYPRVEDEEEPEMIKQWRERRDLQLQAREEKSEERKAETIKAAQENIDDFYNNYNTKKEKMLAQTKRDAEEFLASREDTSAGGTSWERIAKLVDLSGKGARGGASGTGKEKFRELLLSLRKDEKAPGATGI
;
A
#
# COMPACT_ATOMS: atom_id res chain seq x y z
N MET A 1 -30.24 -17.66 -12.89
CA MET A 1 -30.24 -16.99 -11.56
C MET A 1 -28.91 -17.26 -10.86
N ALA A 2 -27.78 -16.96 -11.53
CA ALA A 2 -26.43 -17.24 -11.02
C ALA A 2 -25.54 -15.96 -10.98
N ASP A 3 -26.15 -14.78 -11.10
CA ASP A 3 -25.44 -13.50 -11.27
C ASP A 3 -25.48 -12.65 -9.99
N ARG A 4 -25.18 -13.27 -8.86
CA ARG A 4 -25.13 -12.61 -7.54
C ARG A 4 -23.81 -12.83 -6.80
N PHE A 5 -22.77 -13.31 -7.48
CA PHE A 5 -21.42 -13.38 -6.92
C PHE A 5 -20.43 -12.68 -7.85
N PRO A 6 -19.67 -11.68 -7.36
CA PRO A 6 -18.60 -11.04 -8.12
C PRO A 6 -17.55 -12.07 -8.55
N SER A 7 -17.08 -11.95 -9.79
CA SER A 7 -16.05 -12.83 -10.38
C SER A 7 -14.66 -12.45 -9.90
N LEU A 8 -13.77 -13.44 -9.77
CA LEU A 8 -12.38 -13.25 -9.30
C LEU A 8 -11.55 -12.22 -10.10
N GLU A 9 -11.94 -11.87 -11.33
CA GLU A 9 -11.29 -10.81 -12.12
C GLU A 9 -11.57 -9.39 -11.61
N GLU A 10 -12.67 -9.17 -10.86
CA GLU A 10 -13.02 -7.86 -10.32
C GLU A 10 -12.20 -7.49 -9.07
N PHE A 11 -11.56 -8.49 -8.43
CA PHE A 11 -10.59 -8.27 -7.36
C PHE A 11 -9.20 -7.86 -7.89
N ASP A 12 -8.86 -8.22 -9.13
CA ASP A 12 -7.54 -7.95 -9.72
C ASP A 12 -7.43 -6.54 -10.35
N SER A 13 -8.56 -5.83 -10.47
CA SER A 13 -8.66 -4.54 -11.16
C SER A 13 -8.53 -3.29 -10.26
N GLY A 14 -7.89 -3.43 -9.09
CA GLY A 14 -7.26 -2.31 -8.39
C GLY A 14 -8.11 -1.52 -7.38
N ALA A 15 -9.09 -2.14 -6.73
CA ALA A 15 -9.80 -1.53 -5.59
C ALA A 15 -9.28 -2.08 -4.25
N GLN A 16 -8.61 -1.20 -3.48
CA GLN A 16 -8.12 -1.35 -2.09
C GLN A 16 -6.94 -2.32 -1.88
N SER A 17 -5.88 -1.99 -1.14
CA SER A 17 -5.57 -0.81 -0.33
C SER A 17 -4.05 -0.77 -0.12
N THR A 18 -3.50 0.43 -0.14
CA THR A 18 -2.13 0.79 0.24
C THR A 18 -1.67 0.07 1.52
N ALA A 19 -0.71 -0.85 1.40
CA ALA A 19 0.11 -1.32 2.51
C ALA A 19 1.58 -1.06 2.14
N GLN A 20 2.10 -0.01 2.75
CA GLN A 20 3.44 0.52 2.58
C GLN A 20 4.50 -0.43 3.16
N ASP A 21 5.65 -0.45 2.51
CA ASP A 21 6.91 -1.12 2.85
C ASP A 21 7.28 -1.16 4.35
N THR A 22 7.81 -2.29 4.81
CA THR A 22 8.89 -2.30 5.82
C THR A 22 9.96 -3.35 5.49
N PRO A 23 11.26 -3.02 5.61
CA PRO A 23 12.36 -3.94 5.38
C PRO A 23 12.72 -4.70 6.68
N GLY A 24 13.22 -5.93 6.52
CA GLY A 24 14.05 -6.61 7.52
C GLY A 24 13.33 -7.54 8.49
N PHE A 25 13.22 -8.81 8.11
CA PHE A 25 12.94 -9.92 9.02
C PHE A 25 14.28 -10.52 9.49
N GLU A 26 14.79 -10.04 10.62
CA GLU A 26 15.72 -10.80 11.46
C GLU A 26 15.13 -10.93 12.86
N SER A 27 14.81 -12.17 13.24
CA SER A 27 14.30 -12.53 14.54
C SER A 27 15.43 -12.49 15.57
N SER A 28 15.57 -11.37 16.30
CA SER A 28 16.29 -11.30 17.58
C SER A 28 15.83 -10.08 18.39
N GLY A 29 14.93 -10.33 19.35
CA GLY A 29 14.51 -9.36 20.36
C GLY A 29 13.25 -8.58 19.97
N GLY A 30 12.17 -8.76 20.73
CA GLY A 30 10.92 -7.97 20.59
C GLY A 30 11.09 -6.46 20.82
N ASP A 31 12.32 -6.02 21.09
CA ASP A 31 12.68 -4.65 21.44
C ASP A 31 13.01 -3.79 20.20
N ASP A 32 13.34 -4.40 19.05
CA ASP A 32 13.75 -3.67 17.84
C ASP A 32 12.55 -3.03 17.11
N PHE A 33 11.40 -3.73 17.08
CA PHE A 33 10.17 -3.21 16.47
C PHE A 33 9.63 -1.97 17.21
N LEU A 34 9.53 -2.04 18.55
CA LEU A 34 9.05 -0.93 19.38
C LEU A 34 10.00 0.27 19.35
N SER A 35 11.31 0.02 19.29
CA SER A 35 12.32 1.07 19.20
C SER A 35 12.27 1.78 17.84
N ARG A 36 12.06 1.02 16.76
CA ARG A 36 11.93 1.57 15.40
C ARG A 36 10.66 2.40 15.24
N GLU A 37 9.53 1.90 15.73
CA GLU A 37 8.25 2.65 15.74
C GLU A 37 8.35 3.92 16.60
N LYS A 38 8.96 3.84 17.78
CA LYS A 38 9.19 5.01 18.64
C LYS A 38 10.10 6.07 18.02
N ALA A 39 11.10 5.68 17.23
CA ALA A 39 11.97 6.62 16.55
C ALA A 39 11.28 7.32 15.37
N LEU A 40 10.38 6.62 14.68
CA LEU A 40 9.66 7.14 13.53
C LEU A 40 8.47 8.02 13.95
N LEU A 41 7.74 7.59 14.97
CA LEU A 41 6.44 8.15 15.36
C LEU A 41 6.50 8.96 16.67
N GLY A 42 7.61 8.90 17.41
CA GLY A 42 7.81 9.67 18.63
C GLY A 42 6.88 9.23 19.77
N ASP A 43 6.24 10.19 20.43
CA ASP A 43 5.34 9.94 21.56
C ASP A 43 4.06 9.19 21.17
N ASP A 44 3.66 9.25 19.90
CA ASP A 44 2.47 8.55 19.37
C ASP A 44 2.68 7.03 19.26
N ALA A 45 3.92 6.53 19.30
CA ALA A 45 4.21 5.09 19.31
C ALA A 45 3.66 4.37 20.56
N ASN A 46 3.40 5.09 21.65
CA ASN A 46 2.81 4.51 22.87
C ASN A 46 1.35 4.06 22.68
N GLN A 47 0.67 4.48 21.60
CA GLN A 47 -0.69 4.03 21.28
C GLN A 47 -0.70 2.54 20.88
N PHE A 48 0.37 2.05 20.24
CA PHE A 48 0.49 0.66 19.81
C PHE A 48 0.89 -0.30 20.95
N SER A 49 1.53 0.20 22.01
CA SER A 49 1.79 -0.61 23.21
C SER A 49 0.52 -0.92 24.02
N ASN A 50 -0.51 -0.07 23.92
CA ASN A 50 -1.78 -0.24 24.62
C ASN A 50 -2.90 -0.85 23.76
N ALA A 51 -2.68 -1.07 22.46
CA ALA A 51 -3.69 -1.66 21.57
C ALA A 51 -4.06 -3.12 21.88
N ALA A 52 -3.32 -3.79 22.79
CA ALA A 52 -3.67 -5.12 23.31
C ALA A 52 -4.62 -5.06 24.54
N PHE A 53 -5.00 -3.87 24.99
CA PHE A 53 -5.99 -3.69 26.05
C PHE A 53 -6.85 -2.47 25.72
N VAL A 54 -7.90 -2.69 24.92
CA VAL A 54 -9.02 -1.76 24.87
C VAL A 54 -9.64 -1.77 26.25
N GLU A 55 -9.35 -0.72 27.02
CA GLU A 55 -10.10 -0.38 28.22
C GLU A 55 -11.58 -0.25 27.81
N ASP A 56 -12.42 -0.99 28.54
CA ASP A 56 -13.87 -1.11 28.43
C ASP A 56 -14.54 0.25 28.17
N GLY A 57 -14.69 0.57 26.88
CA GLY A 57 -15.11 1.88 26.40
C GLY A 57 -15.78 1.73 25.05
N ASP A 58 -16.88 0.97 25.06
CA ASP A 58 -18.16 1.18 24.34
C ASP A 58 -18.23 1.75 22.91
N ASP A 59 -17.14 1.86 22.14
CA ASP A 59 -17.19 2.32 20.75
C ASP A 59 -16.38 1.42 19.82
N ASP A 60 -17.06 0.38 19.34
CA ASP A 60 -16.58 -0.57 18.34
C ASP A 60 -16.47 0.11 16.96
N LEU A 61 -15.25 0.56 16.65
CA LEU A 61 -14.82 1.15 15.39
C LEU A 61 -14.79 0.17 14.19
N LEU A 62 -15.40 -1.01 14.31
CA LEU A 62 -15.62 -1.94 13.19
C LEU A 62 -17.10 -2.21 12.91
N GLY A 63 -17.97 -1.22 13.08
CA GLY A 63 -19.30 -1.25 12.46
C GLY A 63 -20.16 -2.47 12.83
N GLY A 64 -19.87 -3.12 13.95
CA GLY A 64 -20.65 -4.19 14.58
C GLY A 64 -21.78 -3.61 15.42
N GLY A 65 -22.55 -2.70 14.84
CA GLY A 65 -23.66 -2.03 15.51
C GLY A 65 -24.86 -2.96 15.70
N GLY A 66 -24.82 -3.78 16.75
CA GLY A 66 -26.01 -4.31 17.42
C GLY A 66 -26.38 -5.76 17.09
N GLY A 67 -26.19 -6.65 18.07
CA GLY A 67 -26.86 -7.96 18.10
C GLY A 67 -25.93 -9.17 18.18
N GLY A 68 -24.85 -9.10 18.96
CA GLY A 68 -23.95 -10.22 19.24
C GLY A 68 -24.64 -11.34 20.04
N GLY A 69 -25.35 -12.23 19.34
CA GLY A 69 -25.87 -13.44 19.95
C GLY A 69 -26.59 -14.41 19.02
N ASN A 70 -26.82 -14.09 17.75
CA ASN A 70 -27.67 -14.93 16.89
C ASN A 70 -26.95 -15.62 15.71
N GLU A 71 -25.74 -15.20 15.35
CA GLU A 71 -25.01 -15.74 14.20
C GLU A 71 -24.15 -16.98 14.56
N GLU A 72 -23.65 -17.08 15.79
CA GLU A 72 -23.01 -18.31 16.30
C GLU A 72 -24.01 -19.48 16.41
N ILE A 73 -25.28 -19.19 16.77
CA ILE A 73 -26.32 -20.21 16.98
C ILE A 73 -26.70 -20.91 15.66
N GLU A 74 -26.64 -20.21 14.53
CA GLU A 74 -27.06 -20.74 13.23
C GLU A 74 -26.04 -21.75 12.66
N PHE A 75 -24.74 -21.52 12.88
CA PHE A 75 -23.68 -22.46 12.48
C PHE A 75 -23.68 -23.74 13.34
N GLU A 76 -23.89 -23.61 14.65
CA GLU A 76 -23.97 -24.77 15.57
C GLU A 76 -25.19 -25.67 15.30
N SER A 77 -26.28 -25.10 14.78
CA SER A 77 -27.51 -25.86 14.46
C SER A 77 -27.43 -26.72 13.19
N SER A 78 -26.43 -26.48 12.33
CA SER A 78 -26.27 -27.14 11.03
C SER A 78 -25.45 -28.44 11.09
N PHE A 79 -24.82 -28.71 12.23
CA PHE A 79 -24.15 -29.99 12.51
C PHE A 79 -24.90 -30.71 13.63
N PRO A 80 -25.02 -32.05 13.59
CA PRO A 80 -25.53 -32.78 14.74
C PRO A 80 -24.64 -32.45 15.95
N ALA A 81 -25.25 -31.93 17.02
CA ALA A 81 -24.55 -31.58 18.24
C ALA A 81 -23.83 -32.83 18.76
N ILE A 82 -22.50 -32.84 18.62
CA ILE A 82 -21.67 -33.80 19.34
C ILE A 82 -21.68 -33.31 20.78
N ASP A 83 -22.52 -33.91 21.60
CA ASP A 83 -22.51 -33.68 23.04
C ASP A 83 -21.13 -34.08 23.56
N THR A 84 -20.27 -33.09 23.79
CA THR A 84 -18.94 -33.29 24.37
C THR A 84 -19.01 -33.73 25.83
N GLN A 85 -20.22 -33.88 26.39
CA GLN A 85 -20.48 -34.58 27.64
C GLN A 85 -21.07 -35.98 27.40
N ASN A 86 -20.52 -36.73 26.43
CA ASN A 86 -20.65 -38.18 26.50
C ASN A 86 -19.89 -38.66 27.74
N GLU A 87 -20.60 -38.87 28.85
CA GLU A 87 -20.09 -39.40 30.13
C GLU A 87 -19.48 -40.82 30.00
N GLY A 88 -19.46 -41.37 28.78
CA GLY A 88 -18.78 -42.61 28.38
C GLY A 88 -17.42 -42.45 27.66
N VAL A 89 -16.88 -41.24 27.43
CA VAL A 89 -15.53 -41.05 26.87
C VAL A 89 -14.64 -40.24 27.81
N ALA A 90 -13.62 -40.90 28.36
CA ALA A 90 -12.56 -40.23 29.10
C ALA A 90 -11.79 -39.26 28.18
N ALA A 91 -11.21 -38.21 28.78
CA ALA A 91 -10.41 -37.20 28.09
C ALA A 91 -9.32 -37.86 27.23
N GLY A 92 -9.55 -37.88 25.91
CA GLY A 92 -8.67 -38.55 24.95
C GLY A 92 -9.36 -39.55 24.00
N GLY A 93 -10.59 -39.31 23.54
CA GLY A 93 -11.11 -39.84 22.27
C GLY A 93 -11.11 -41.37 22.03
N THR A 94 -10.86 -42.21 23.04
CA THR A 94 -10.86 -43.67 22.91
C THR A 94 -12.13 -44.27 23.52
N ILE A 95 -12.90 -44.97 22.70
CA ILE A 95 -14.24 -45.53 23.00
C ILE A 95 -14.20 -46.78 23.92
N THR A 96 -13.03 -47.28 24.32
CA THR A 96 -12.92 -48.47 25.19
C THR A 96 -12.49 -48.08 26.59
N GLY A 97 -13.45 -47.90 27.49
CA GLY A 97 -13.21 -47.53 28.88
C GLY A 97 -12.38 -48.57 29.65
N THR A 98 -11.20 -48.17 30.10
CA THR A 98 -10.49 -48.80 31.22
C THR A 98 -9.75 -47.70 31.98
N SER A 99 -10.10 -47.47 33.23
CA SER A 99 -9.65 -46.36 34.09
C SER A 99 -8.30 -46.60 34.79
N ALA A 100 -7.41 -47.42 34.20
CA ALA A 100 -6.08 -47.66 34.74
C ALA A 100 -5.03 -46.86 33.95
N PRO A 101 -4.00 -46.29 34.61
CA PRO A 101 -2.92 -45.59 33.90
C PRO A 101 -2.20 -46.57 32.96
N PHE A 102 -2.35 -46.36 31.66
CA PHE A 102 -1.73 -47.16 30.62
C PHE A 102 -0.21 -46.94 30.66
N GLN A 103 0.52 -47.87 31.28
CA GLN A 103 1.97 -47.95 31.14
C GLN A 103 2.31 -48.59 29.79
N SER A 104 2.45 -47.77 28.76
CA SER A 104 2.90 -48.20 27.43
C SER A 104 4.35 -48.71 27.52
N SER A 105 4.50 -50.02 27.70
CA SER A 105 5.76 -50.75 27.66
C SER A 105 5.86 -51.64 26.42
N TYR A 106 4.93 -51.47 25.47
CA TYR A 106 4.93 -52.18 24.20
C TYR A 106 5.48 -51.29 23.09
N TYR A 107 6.79 -51.39 22.87
CA TYR A 107 7.37 -51.03 21.58
C TYR A 107 7.08 -52.22 20.66
N PRO A 108 6.22 -52.10 19.63
CA PRO A 108 6.12 -53.15 18.63
C PRO A 108 7.51 -53.30 18.00
N ARG A 109 8.19 -54.42 18.27
CA ARG A 109 9.27 -54.87 17.39
C ARG A 109 8.60 -55.13 16.06
N VAL A 110 8.75 -54.19 15.14
CA VAL A 110 8.55 -54.45 13.72
C VAL A 110 9.69 -55.40 13.37
N GLU A 111 9.40 -56.69 13.29
CA GLU A 111 10.27 -57.58 12.54
C GLU A 111 10.24 -57.07 11.10
N ASP A 112 11.43 -56.89 10.50
CA ASP A 112 11.60 -56.48 9.10
C ASP A 112 11.09 -57.60 8.17
N GLU A 113 9.77 -57.84 8.15
CA GLU A 113 9.13 -58.62 7.11
C GLU A 113 9.20 -57.78 5.82
N GLU A 114 9.72 -58.37 4.74
CA GLU A 114 9.84 -57.68 3.45
C GLU A 114 8.47 -57.11 3.06
N GLU A 115 8.37 -55.77 3.01
CA GLU A 115 7.11 -55.12 2.68
C GLU A 115 6.52 -55.72 1.39
N PRO A 116 5.21 -56.01 1.35
CA PRO A 116 4.55 -56.57 0.17
C PRO A 116 4.88 -55.74 -1.08
N GLU A 117 5.20 -56.39 -2.20
CA GLU A 117 5.62 -55.70 -3.43
C GLU A 117 4.61 -54.64 -3.90
N MET A 118 3.31 -54.84 -3.63
CA MET A 118 2.27 -53.85 -3.93
C MET A 118 2.43 -52.55 -3.13
N ILE A 119 2.85 -52.65 -1.86
CA ILE A 119 3.10 -51.49 -1.00
C ILE A 119 4.34 -50.75 -1.47
N LYS A 120 5.40 -51.46 -1.90
CA LYS A 120 6.60 -50.86 -2.50
C LYS A 120 6.25 -50.07 -3.77
N GLN A 121 5.53 -50.67 -4.71
CA GLN A 121 5.10 -49.99 -5.95
C GLN A 121 4.17 -48.79 -5.66
N TRP A 122 3.32 -48.88 -4.65
CA TRP A 122 2.47 -47.76 -4.24
C TRP A 122 3.28 -46.60 -3.64
N ARG A 123 4.29 -46.90 -2.80
CA ARG A 123 5.19 -45.89 -2.25
C ARG A 123 5.97 -45.20 -3.37
N GLU A 124 6.60 -45.96 -4.26
CA GLU A 124 7.32 -45.40 -5.41
C GLU A 124 6.44 -44.50 -6.28
N ARG A 125 5.19 -44.90 -6.58
CA ARG A 125 4.25 -44.07 -7.33
C ARG A 125 3.88 -42.79 -6.58
N ARG A 126 3.65 -42.88 -5.27
CA ARG A 126 3.33 -41.71 -4.45
C ARG A 126 4.50 -40.74 -4.38
N ASP A 127 5.70 -41.26 -4.17
CA ASP A 127 6.91 -40.46 -4.01
C ASP A 127 7.24 -39.76 -5.35
N LEU A 128 7.07 -40.44 -6.49
CA LEU A 128 7.14 -39.80 -7.82
C LEU A 128 6.11 -38.69 -8.01
N GLN A 129 4.86 -38.89 -7.57
CA GLN A 129 3.83 -37.84 -7.64
C GLN A 129 4.15 -36.66 -6.72
N LEU A 130 4.71 -36.93 -5.55
CA LEU A 130 5.15 -35.90 -4.60
C LEU A 130 6.28 -35.08 -5.20
N GLN A 131 7.30 -35.75 -5.75
CA GLN A 131 8.44 -35.13 -6.42
C GLN A 131 7.98 -34.24 -7.58
N ALA A 132 7.08 -34.72 -8.45
CA ALA A 132 6.55 -33.93 -9.55
C ALA A 132 5.72 -32.72 -9.08
N ARG A 133 5.10 -32.79 -7.90
CA ARG A 133 4.38 -31.66 -7.30
C ARG A 133 5.34 -30.67 -6.65
N GLU A 134 6.40 -31.15 -6.01
CA GLU A 134 7.46 -30.34 -5.42
C GLU A 134 8.21 -29.57 -6.51
N GLU A 135 8.60 -30.23 -7.61
CA GLU A 135 9.27 -29.58 -8.74
C GLU A 135 8.42 -28.43 -9.33
N LYS A 136 7.12 -28.66 -9.55
CA LYS A 136 6.20 -27.60 -10.02
C LYS A 136 6.02 -26.47 -9.00
N SER A 137 6.06 -26.80 -7.70
CA SER A 137 5.96 -25.80 -6.63
C SER A 137 7.22 -24.95 -6.56
N GLU A 138 8.39 -25.58 -6.70
CA GLU A 138 9.68 -24.90 -6.76
C GLU A 138 9.82 -24.02 -8.00
N GLU A 139 9.40 -24.51 -9.17
CA GLU A 139 9.38 -23.73 -10.42
C GLU A 139 8.51 -22.48 -10.27
N ARG A 140 7.28 -22.62 -9.75
CA ARG A 140 6.38 -21.48 -9.49
C ARG A 140 6.96 -20.49 -8.51
N LYS A 141 7.58 -20.96 -7.43
CA LYS A 141 8.26 -20.08 -6.45
C LYS A 141 9.42 -19.34 -7.11
N ALA A 142 10.24 -20.02 -7.92
CA ALA A 142 11.34 -19.41 -8.64
C ALA A 142 10.84 -18.37 -9.65
N GLU A 143 9.75 -18.65 -10.37
CA GLU A 143 9.10 -17.71 -11.28
C GLU A 143 8.56 -16.48 -10.53
N THR A 144 7.88 -16.66 -9.39
CA THR A 144 7.41 -15.54 -8.56
C THR A 144 8.57 -14.70 -8.04
N ILE A 145 9.66 -15.32 -7.58
CA ILE A 145 10.85 -14.60 -7.12
C ILE A 145 11.48 -13.81 -8.27
N LYS A 146 11.62 -14.43 -9.44
CA LYS A 146 12.17 -13.77 -10.64
C LYS A 146 11.30 -12.60 -11.07
N ALA A 147 9.98 -12.80 -11.15
CA ALA A 147 9.03 -11.74 -11.48
C ALA A 147 9.07 -10.60 -10.44
N ALA A 148 9.20 -10.91 -9.15
CA ALA A 148 9.36 -9.90 -8.11
C ALA A 148 10.64 -9.09 -8.29
N GLN A 149 11.76 -9.74 -8.62
CA GLN A 149 13.04 -9.06 -8.92
C GLN A 149 12.92 -8.15 -10.15
N GLU A 150 12.34 -8.64 -11.24
CA GLU A 150 12.11 -7.85 -12.46
C GLU A 150 11.21 -6.63 -12.18
N ASN A 151 10.15 -6.79 -11.38
CA ASN A 151 9.29 -5.67 -10.98
C ASN A 151 10.03 -4.62 -10.13
N ILE A 152 10.94 -5.05 -9.25
CA ILE A 152 11.78 -4.13 -8.46
C ILE A 152 12.70 -3.33 -9.39
N ASP A 153 13.37 -4.01 -10.33
CA ASP A 153 14.26 -3.36 -11.30
C ASP A 153 13.49 -2.36 -12.17
N ASP A 154 12.32 -2.75 -12.68
CA ASP A 154 11.43 -1.90 -13.46
C ASP A 154 10.93 -0.70 -12.66
N PHE A 155 10.60 -0.87 -11.38
CA PHE A 155 10.21 0.24 -10.51
C PHE A 155 11.33 1.29 -10.41
N TYR A 156 12.57 0.87 -10.15
CA TYR A 156 13.70 1.80 -10.04
C TYR A 156 14.04 2.45 -11.38
N ASN A 157 13.99 1.71 -12.49
CA ASN A 157 14.21 2.26 -13.83
C ASN A 157 13.15 3.31 -14.17
N ASN A 158 11.88 3.02 -13.91
CA ASN A 158 10.76 3.94 -14.15
C ASN A 158 10.83 5.16 -13.23
N TYR A 159 11.15 4.97 -11.95
CA TYR A 159 11.31 6.04 -10.97
C TYR A 159 12.46 6.98 -11.37
N ASN A 160 13.63 6.44 -11.69
CA ASN A 160 14.79 7.21 -12.11
C ASN A 160 14.51 7.98 -13.40
N THR A 161 13.92 7.32 -14.40
CA THR A 161 13.50 7.96 -15.66
C THR A 161 12.51 9.10 -15.39
N LYS A 162 11.52 8.90 -14.51
CA LYS A 162 10.54 9.93 -14.16
C LYS A 162 11.20 11.08 -13.41
N LYS A 163 12.09 10.80 -12.46
CA LYS A 163 12.86 11.79 -11.71
C LYS A 163 13.74 12.63 -12.64
N GLU A 164 14.45 11.99 -13.57
CA GLU A 164 15.28 12.67 -14.55
C GLU A 164 14.45 13.55 -15.49
N LYS A 165 13.30 13.05 -15.97
CA LYS A 165 12.36 13.85 -16.76
C LYS A 165 11.86 15.07 -16.01
N MET A 166 11.45 14.92 -14.75
CA MET A 166 11.00 16.03 -13.91
C MET A 166 12.13 17.03 -13.66
N LEU A 167 13.34 16.56 -13.35
CA LEU A 167 14.50 17.43 -13.15
C LEU A 167 14.85 18.18 -14.45
N ALA A 168 14.81 17.51 -15.60
CA ALA A 168 15.05 18.11 -16.91
C ALA A 168 13.96 19.14 -17.27
N GLN A 169 12.70 18.87 -16.92
CA GLN A 169 11.61 19.82 -17.09
C GLN A 169 11.83 21.06 -16.22
N THR A 170 12.08 20.89 -14.92
CA THR A 170 12.35 22.01 -14.01
C THR A 170 13.57 22.83 -14.45
N LYS A 171 14.61 22.17 -14.99
CA LYS A 171 15.76 22.89 -15.56
C LYS A 171 15.37 23.71 -16.79
N ARG A 172 14.61 23.14 -17.73
CA ARG A 172 14.10 23.89 -18.88
C ARG A 172 13.22 25.06 -18.45
N ASP A 173 12.28 24.83 -17.55
CA ASP A 173 11.38 25.88 -17.04
C ASP A 173 12.19 27.00 -16.35
N ALA A 174 13.25 26.64 -15.61
CA ALA A 174 14.14 27.61 -14.99
C ALA A 174 14.97 28.39 -16.03
N GLU A 175 15.49 27.73 -17.06
CA GLU A 175 16.19 28.36 -18.18
C GLU A 175 15.26 29.30 -18.97
N GLU A 176 14.02 28.89 -19.25
CA GLU A 176 13.00 29.71 -19.88
C GLU A 176 12.58 30.89 -19.00
N PHE A 177 12.49 30.69 -17.68
CA PHE A 177 12.22 31.77 -16.74
C PHE A 177 13.38 32.78 -16.69
N LEU A 178 14.63 32.30 -16.70
CA LEU A 178 15.81 33.18 -16.78
C LEU A 178 15.87 33.91 -18.12
N ALA A 179 15.63 33.22 -19.24
CA ALA A 179 15.61 33.84 -20.56
C ALA A 179 14.49 34.88 -20.68
N SER A 180 13.28 34.59 -20.20
CA SER A 180 12.17 35.55 -20.19
C SER A 180 12.44 36.74 -19.25
N ARG A 181 13.14 36.53 -18.14
CA ARG A 181 13.62 37.61 -17.27
C ARG A 181 14.68 38.47 -17.96
N GLU A 182 15.65 37.87 -18.62
CA GLU A 182 16.70 38.57 -19.36
C GLU A 182 16.13 39.34 -20.55
N ASP A 183 15.22 38.76 -21.32
CA ASP A 183 14.50 39.43 -22.41
C ASP A 183 13.60 40.57 -21.91
N THR A 184 12.97 40.39 -20.73
CA THR A 184 12.25 41.47 -20.04
C THR A 184 13.18 42.56 -19.52
N SER A 185 14.44 42.24 -19.22
CA SER A 185 15.44 43.22 -18.75
C SER A 185 16.13 43.96 -19.90
N ALA A 186 16.35 43.29 -21.03
CA ALA A 186 17.18 43.75 -22.14
C ALA A 186 16.42 44.48 -23.26
N GLY A 187 15.11 44.24 -23.45
CA GLY A 187 14.36 44.78 -24.59
C GLY A 187 13.28 45.81 -24.22
N GLY A 188 13.42 47.04 -24.69
CA GLY A 188 12.34 48.04 -24.76
C GLY A 188 12.51 49.29 -23.89
N THR A 189 11.55 50.20 -23.98
CA THR A 189 11.49 51.40 -23.13
C THR A 189 11.26 51.01 -21.66
N SER A 190 11.66 51.85 -20.69
CA SER A 190 11.46 51.55 -19.26
C SER A 190 10.00 51.22 -18.89
N TRP A 191 9.03 51.77 -19.62
CA TRP A 191 7.60 51.49 -19.45
C TRP A 191 7.17 50.14 -20.00
N GLU A 192 7.82 49.62 -21.06
CA GLU A 192 7.57 48.27 -21.56
C GLU A 192 8.04 47.20 -20.56
N ARG A 193 9.17 47.45 -19.86
CA ARG A 193 9.65 46.61 -18.76
C ARG A 193 8.66 46.57 -17.59
N ILE A 194 8.17 47.74 -17.17
CA ILE A 194 7.16 47.87 -16.09
C ILE A 194 5.86 47.16 -16.49
N ALA A 195 5.42 47.29 -17.74
CA ALA A 195 4.21 46.67 -18.25
C ALA A 195 4.30 45.14 -18.40
N LYS A 196 5.49 44.56 -18.55
CA LYS A 196 5.72 43.10 -18.50
C LYS A 196 5.71 42.56 -17.05
N LEU A 197 6.23 43.32 -16.09
CA LEU A 197 6.25 42.97 -14.66
C LEU A 197 4.87 43.07 -14.00
N VAL A 198 4.09 44.07 -14.39
CA VAL A 198 2.70 44.22 -13.97
C VAL A 198 1.88 43.30 -14.85
N ASP A 199 1.28 42.25 -14.30
CA ASP A 199 0.40 41.35 -15.07
C ASP A 199 -0.82 42.11 -15.63
N LEU A 200 -0.66 42.61 -16.86
CA LEU A 200 -1.70 43.24 -17.66
C LEU A 200 -2.44 42.21 -18.53
N SER A 201 -1.99 40.94 -18.53
CA SER A 201 -2.57 39.86 -19.30
C SER A 201 -3.88 39.40 -18.64
N GLY A 202 -4.95 39.31 -19.42
CA GLY A 202 -6.22 38.73 -18.96
C GLY A 202 -7.23 39.68 -18.29
N LYS A 203 -6.88 40.94 -18.01
CA LYS A 203 -7.82 41.90 -17.38
C LYS A 203 -8.27 43.05 -18.30
N GLY A 204 -7.57 43.34 -19.40
CA GLY A 204 -7.92 44.46 -20.28
C GLY A 204 -7.87 45.83 -19.56
N ALA A 205 -8.20 46.92 -20.27
CA ALA A 205 -8.11 48.28 -19.72
C ALA A 205 -9.01 48.52 -18.49
N ARG A 206 -10.06 47.71 -18.31
CA ARG A 206 -11.03 47.80 -17.19
C ARG A 206 -10.88 46.73 -16.12
N GLY A 207 -9.98 45.76 -16.27
CA GLY A 207 -9.96 44.63 -15.35
C GLY A 207 -9.23 44.94 -14.06
N GLY A 208 -9.87 44.57 -12.96
CA GLY A 208 -9.55 44.98 -11.60
C GLY A 208 -10.87 45.14 -10.84
N ALA A 209 -10.90 44.87 -9.54
CA ALA A 209 -12.12 45.06 -8.75
C ALA A 209 -12.66 46.49 -8.96
N SER A 210 -13.91 46.58 -9.43
CA SER A 210 -14.57 47.84 -9.77
C SER A 210 -14.59 48.75 -8.54
N GLY A 211 -14.22 50.03 -8.71
CA GLY A 211 -14.15 51.00 -7.61
C GLY A 211 -12.77 51.14 -6.94
N THR A 212 -11.74 50.44 -7.42
CA THR A 212 -10.37 50.56 -6.86
C THR A 212 -9.47 51.56 -7.59
N GLY A 213 -9.93 52.20 -8.68
CA GLY A 213 -9.16 53.18 -9.45
C GLY A 213 -8.01 52.59 -10.28
N LYS A 214 -7.82 51.27 -10.23
CA LYS A 214 -6.72 50.55 -10.89
C LYS A 214 -6.93 50.47 -12.41
N GLU A 215 -8.13 50.75 -12.90
CA GLU A 215 -8.45 50.89 -14.32
C GLU A 215 -7.72 52.09 -14.95
N LYS A 216 -7.73 53.26 -14.30
CA LYS A 216 -7.03 54.46 -14.78
C LYS A 216 -5.51 54.27 -14.78
N PHE A 217 -5.01 53.57 -13.77
CA PHE A 217 -3.59 53.22 -13.67
C PHE A 217 -3.17 52.24 -14.80
N ARG A 218 -3.99 51.24 -15.11
CA ARG A 218 -3.75 50.34 -16.25
C ARG A 218 -3.81 51.06 -17.59
N GLU A 219 -4.77 51.96 -17.77
CA GLU A 219 -4.88 52.79 -18.97
C GLU A 219 -3.64 53.67 -19.17
N LEU A 220 -3.14 54.30 -18.10
CA LEU A 220 -1.91 55.07 -18.09
C LEU A 220 -0.68 54.21 -18.41
N LEU A 221 -0.57 53.00 -17.85
CA LEU A 221 0.52 52.08 -18.16
C LEU A 221 0.50 51.60 -19.62
N LEU A 222 -0.69 51.39 -20.19
CA LEU A 222 -0.86 51.01 -21.59
C LEU A 222 -0.54 52.15 -22.56
N SER A 223 -0.82 53.41 -22.19
CA SER A 223 -0.44 54.57 -23.00
C SER A 223 1.06 54.83 -22.94
N LEU A 224 1.66 54.78 -21.75
CA LEU A 224 3.10 54.94 -21.55
C LEU A 224 3.93 53.82 -22.19
N ARG A 225 3.40 52.60 -22.26
CA ARG A 225 4.03 51.49 -23.00
C ARG A 225 4.11 51.76 -24.50
N LYS A 226 3.10 52.43 -25.09
CA LYS A 226 3.02 52.70 -26.53
C LYS A 226 3.75 53.99 -26.95
N ASP A 227 4.10 54.84 -26.00
CA ASP A 227 4.75 56.12 -26.26
C ASP A 227 6.28 56.02 -26.12
N GLU A 228 6.98 56.09 -27.26
CA GLU A 228 8.44 56.05 -27.33
C GLU A 228 9.13 57.30 -26.74
N LYS A 229 8.40 58.41 -26.56
CA LYS A 229 8.89 59.66 -25.94
C LYS A 229 8.46 59.83 -24.49
N ALA A 230 7.87 58.80 -23.88
CA ALA A 230 7.46 58.87 -22.50
C ALA A 230 8.64 59.24 -21.57
N PRO A 231 8.40 60.00 -20.49
CA PRO A 231 9.46 60.36 -19.55
C PRO A 231 10.11 59.09 -18.98
N GLY A 232 11.44 58.99 -19.07
CA GLY A 232 12.21 57.82 -18.66
C GLY A 232 12.22 56.66 -19.67
N ALA A 233 11.66 56.82 -20.87
CA ALA A 233 11.68 55.81 -21.93
C ALA A 233 13.09 55.56 -22.50
N THR A 234 13.88 56.61 -22.64
CA THR A 234 15.31 56.58 -22.97
C THR A 234 16.10 56.66 -21.67
N GLY A 235 16.51 55.51 -21.14
CA GLY A 235 17.37 55.45 -19.96
C GLY A 235 18.70 56.16 -20.25
N ILE A 236 19.09 57.08 -19.38
CA ILE A 236 20.49 57.25 -18.97
C ILE A 236 20.74 56.19 -17.89
#